data_AF-A0AAD8HN78-F1
#
_entry.id   AF-A0AAD8HN78-F1
#
_cell.length_a   1.000
_cell.length_b   1.000
_cell.length_c   1.000
_cell.angle_alpha   90.00
_cell.angle_beta   90.00
_cell.angle_gamma   90.00
#
_symmetry.space_group_name_H-M   'P 1'
#
loop_
_entity.id
_entity.type
_entity.pdbx_description
1 polymer ?
#
loop_
_entity_poly.entity_id
_entity_poly.type
_entity_poly.pdbx_seq_one_letter_code
_entity_poly.pdbx_strand_id
1 'polypeptide(L)'
;MKSSNAEHLTIEHGLCSKVKDGLHQGKNVQLGEWTAAENATLKTFKLLTAKPVVYLVSMNERDYKEKDNKFLPKIHTWVKEHGRGTIIPFSCVLESELAGMNAFEAGKYCREKQLQSALPVIIKIGFSAINHMYFSTAGSDVVKCQQIIYLAASLILCATLTAASLILYATLCITYTLC
;
A
#
# COMPACT_ATOMS: atom_id res chain seq x y z
N MET A 1 33.49 -11.53 -23.63
CA MET A 1 32.23 -11.73 -22.88
C MET A 1 32.44 -12.04 -21.39
N LYS A 2 33.48 -11.50 -20.74
CA LYS A 2 33.77 -11.71 -19.29
C LYS A 2 33.83 -10.41 -18.46
N SER A 3 33.90 -9.23 -19.08
CA SER A 3 34.07 -7.97 -18.35
C SER A 3 32.78 -7.45 -17.70
N SER A 4 31.62 -7.66 -18.33
CA SER A 4 30.33 -7.11 -17.84
C SER A 4 29.89 -7.67 -16.49
N ASN A 5 30.22 -8.92 -16.17
CA ASN A 5 29.83 -9.52 -14.89
C ASN A 5 30.72 -9.07 -13.72
N ALA A 6 31.99 -8.76 -13.96
CA ALA A 6 32.92 -8.37 -12.90
C ALA A 6 32.58 -6.98 -12.33
N GLU A 7 32.18 -6.05 -13.21
CA GLU A 7 31.72 -4.71 -12.81
C GLU A 7 30.42 -4.78 -12.00
N HIS A 8 29.46 -5.60 -12.44
CA HIS A 8 28.20 -5.82 -11.71
C HIS A 8 28.42 -6.40 -10.31
N LEU A 9 29.26 -7.43 -10.19
CA LEU A 9 29.60 -8.05 -8.90
C LEU A 9 30.23 -7.06 -7.91
N THR A 10 31.04 -6.13 -8.43
CA THR A 10 31.69 -5.10 -7.60
C THR A 10 30.65 -4.12 -7.05
N ILE A 11 29.67 -3.74 -7.85
CA ILE A 11 28.54 -2.88 -7.44
C ILE A 11 27.67 -3.58 -6.41
N GLU A 12 27.31 -4.84 -6.65
CA GLU A 12 26.51 -5.64 -5.70
C GLU A 12 27.23 -5.83 -4.36
N HIS A 13 28.51 -6.14 -4.39
CA HIS A 13 29.31 -6.28 -3.17
C HIS A 13 29.38 -4.95 -2.39
N GLY A 14 29.59 -3.83 -3.08
CA GLY A 14 29.57 -2.49 -2.47
C GLY A 14 28.24 -2.17 -1.80
N LEU A 15 27.12 -2.50 -2.45
CA LEU A 15 25.78 -2.34 -1.89
C LEU A 15 25.57 -3.22 -0.66
N CYS A 16 25.94 -4.51 -0.74
CA CYS A 16 25.83 -5.44 0.39
C CYS A 16 26.63 -4.97 1.61
N SER A 17 27.83 -4.42 1.41
CA SER A 17 28.62 -3.85 2.51
C SER A 17 27.90 -2.67 3.16
N LYS A 18 27.41 -1.71 2.36
CA LYS A 18 26.63 -0.56 2.87
C LYS A 18 25.39 -1.00 3.66
N VAL A 19 24.64 -1.97 3.13
CA VAL A 19 23.44 -2.53 3.78
C VAL A 19 23.81 -3.19 5.11
N LYS A 20 24.86 -4.01 5.12
CA LYS A 20 25.36 -4.68 6.33
C LYS A 20 25.73 -3.66 7.41
N ASP A 21 26.47 -2.63 7.05
CA ASP A 21 26.89 -1.58 7.99
C ASP A 21 25.69 -0.82 8.56
N GLY A 22 24.69 -0.52 7.72
CA GLY A 22 23.42 0.08 8.15
C GLY A 22 22.63 -0.81 9.12
N LEU A 23 22.56 -2.12 8.83
CA LEU A 23 21.89 -3.09 9.69
C LEU A 23 22.59 -3.25 11.04
N HIS A 24 23.94 -3.24 11.07
CA HIS A 24 24.71 -3.26 12.31
C HIS A 24 24.47 -2.01 13.19
N GLN A 25 24.16 -0.87 12.57
CA GLN A 25 23.76 0.35 13.28
C GLN A 25 22.27 0.36 13.69
N GLY A 26 21.53 -0.72 13.44
CA GLY A 26 20.10 -0.81 13.75
C GLY A 26 19.19 -0.01 12.81
N LYS A 27 19.69 0.43 11.65
CA LYS A 27 18.89 1.18 10.68
C LYS A 27 18.18 0.25 9.71
N ASN A 28 16.89 0.49 9.52
CA ASN A 28 16.09 -0.25 8.54
C ASN A 28 16.49 0.15 7.10
N VAL A 29 16.60 -0.84 6.22
CA VAL A 29 16.92 -0.63 4.79
C VAL A 29 15.88 0.27 4.12
N GLN A 30 14.62 0.24 4.57
CA GLN A 30 13.56 1.13 4.11
C GLN A 30 13.87 2.63 4.29
N LEU A 31 14.67 3.00 5.30
CA LEU A 31 15.02 4.39 5.57
C LEU A 31 16.26 4.87 4.80
N GLY A 32 17.02 3.95 4.21
CA GLY A 32 18.21 4.28 3.44
C GLY A 32 17.88 5.07 2.18
N GLU A 33 18.77 5.99 1.83
CA GLU A 33 18.73 6.67 0.53
C GLU A 33 19.51 5.82 -0.47
N TRP A 34 18.78 5.23 -1.41
CA TRP A 34 19.33 4.33 -2.42
C TRP A 34 19.14 4.94 -3.81
N THR A 35 20.15 4.79 -4.67
CA THR A 35 20.02 5.15 -6.08
C THR A 35 19.04 4.22 -6.79
N ALA A 36 18.53 4.62 -7.97
CA ALA A 36 17.59 3.80 -8.74
C ALA A 36 18.19 2.43 -9.13
N ALA A 37 19.49 2.38 -9.45
CA ALA A 37 20.20 1.15 -9.75
C ALA A 37 20.34 0.25 -8.51
N GLU A 38 20.74 0.80 -7.37
CA GLU A 38 20.83 0.05 -6.10
C GLU A 38 19.44 -0.49 -5.68
N ASN A 39 18.38 0.31 -5.85
CA ASN A 39 17.01 -0.13 -5.55
C ASN A 39 16.54 -1.31 -6.42
N ALA A 40 16.99 -1.40 -7.68
CA ALA A 40 16.67 -2.54 -8.54
C ALA A 40 17.32 -3.82 -8.00
N THR A 41 18.59 -3.75 -7.60
CA THR A 41 19.32 -4.86 -6.98
C THR A 41 18.75 -5.24 -5.61
N LEU A 42 18.42 -4.26 -4.76
CA LEU A 42 17.83 -4.49 -3.44
C LEU A 42 16.50 -5.25 -3.50
N LYS A 43 15.67 -4.98 -4.52
CA LYS A 43 14.40 -5.70 -4.73
C LYS A 43 14.62 -7.19 -5.01
N THR A 44 15.73 -7.58 -5.61
CA THR A 44 16.10 -8.98 -5.87
C THR A 44 16.36 -9.73 -4.57
N PHE A 45 16.98 -9.08 -3.58
CA PHE A 45 17.33 -9.71 -2.30
C PHE A 45 16.12 -9.97 -1.38
N LYS A 46 14.99 -9.28 -1.60
CA LYS A 46 13.75 -9.44 -0.81
C LYS A 46 13.97 -9.37 0.71
N LEU A 47 14.83 -8.45 1.16
CA LEU A 47 15.15 -8.26 2.57
C LEU A 47 13.91 -7.93 3.42
N LEU A 48 13.88 -8.44 4.65
CA LEU A 48 12.76 -8.23 5.57
C LEU A 48 12.61 -6.75 5.97
N THR A 49 13.73 -6.08 6.26
CA THR A 49 13.79 -4.66 6.70
C THR A 49 13.57 -3.65 5.57
N ALA A 50 13.42 -4.12 4.33
CA ALA A 50 13.04 -3.31 3.17
C ALA A 50 11.52 -3.33 2.93
N LYS A 51 10.78 -4.23 3.57
CA LYS A 51 9.32 -4.31 3.40
C LYS A 51 8.63 -3.11 4.07
N PRO A 52 7.61 -2.52 3.43
CA PRO A 52 6.81 -1.48 4.06
C PRO A 52 6.04 -2.04 5.27
N VAL A 53 5.94 -1.24 6.33
CA VAL A 53 5.26 -1.60 7.58
C VAL A 53 4.15 -0.61 7.89
N VAL A 54 3.01 -1.12 8.32
CA VAL A 54 1.88 -0.35 8.86
C VAL A 54 1.74 -0.70 10.34
N TYR A 55 1.70 0.31 11.21
CA TYR A 55 1.64 0.12 12.65
C TYR A 55 0.19 0.16 13.11
N LEU A 56 -0.30 -0.97 13.61
CA LEU A 56 -1.62 -1.07 14.20
C LEU A 56 -1.50 -0.94 15.72
N VAL A 57 -2.04 0.14 16.29
CA VAL A 57 -1.97 0.41 17.72
C VAL A 57 -3.30 0.05 18.35
N SER A 58 -3.33 -1.10 19.03
CA SER A 58 -4.50 -1.54 19.77
C SER A 58 -4.66 -0.73 21.05
N MET A 59 -5.89 -0.26 21.31
CA MET A 59 -6.25 0.51 22.51
C MET A 59 -7.64 0.11 23.00
N ASN A 60 -7.97 0.51 24.23
CA ASN A 60 -9.29 0.25 24.80
C ASN A 60 -10.37 1.02 24.03
N GLU A 61 -11.61 0.57 24.14
CA GLU A 61 -12.74 1.23 23.48
C GLU A 61 -12.94 2.69 23.93
N ARG A 62 -12.70 2.97 25.22
CA ARG A 62 -12.78 4.33 25.79
C ARG A 62 -11.76 5.27 25.13
N ASP A 63 -10.49 4.87 25.15
CA ASP A 63 -9.38 5.61 24.56
C ASP A 63 -9.56 5.80 23.05
N TYR A 64 -10.10 4.77 22.36
CA TYR A 64 -10.41 4.84 20.93
C TYR A 64 -11.51 5.86 20.63
N LYS A 65 -12.54 5.93 21.48
CA LYS A 65 -13.62 6.91 21.35
C LYS A 65 -13.12 8.34 21.56
N GLU A 66 -12.30 8.54 22.58
CA GLU A 66 -11.73 9.85 22.91
C GLU A 66 -10.59 10.26 21.96
N LYS A 67 -10.10 9.30 21.17
CA LYS A 67 -8.93 9.44 20.27
C LYS A 67 -7.68 9.92 21.00
N ASP A 68 -7.59 9.61 22.29
CA ASP A 68 -6.47 9.98 23.13
C ASP A 68 -5.93 8.74 23.86
N ASN A 69 -4.62 8.62 23.91
CA ASN A 69 -3.93 7.57 24.64
C ASN A 69 -2.54 8.07 25.04
N LYS A 70 -2.21 7.90 26.32
CA LYS A 70 -0.89 8.21 26.90
C LYS A 70 0.31 7.64 26.14
N PHE A 71 0.11 6.54 25.40
CA PHE A 71 1.18 5.89 24.62
C PHE A 71 1.27 6.38 23.18
N LEU A 72 0.21 6.95 22.60
CA LEU A 72 0.16 7.33 21.19
C LEU A 72 1.25 8.35 20.81
N PRO A 73 1.51 9.42 21.61
CA PRO A 73 2.57 10.37 21.27
C PRO A 73 3.96 9.74 21.31
N LYS A 74 4.23 8.86 22.28
CA LYS A 74 5.52 8.16 22.40
C LYS A 74 5.77 7.25 21.20
N ILE A 75 4.76 6.48 20.80
CA ILE A 75 4.83 5.60 19.62
C ILE A 75 5.00 6.45 18.37
N HIS A 76 4.29 7.58 18.25
CA HIS A 76 4.39 8.45 17.10
C HIS A 76 5.80 9.04 16.91
N THR A 77 6.44 9.49 18.00
CA THR A 77 7.84 9.95 17.97
C THR A 77 8.78 8.81 17.59
N TRP A 78 8.62 7.63 18.22
CA TRP A 78 9.48 6.48 17.92
C TRP A 78 9.37 6.05 16.46
N VAL A 79 8.14 5.98 15.92
CA VAL A 79 7.91 5.65 14.50
C VAL A 79 8.56 6.71 13.61
N LYS A 80 8.38 8.00 13.87
CA LYS A 80 9.02 9.06 13.08
C LYS A 80 10.55 8.90 12.98
N GLU A 81 11.20 8.43 14.05
CA GLU A 81 12.65 8.21 14.09
C GLU A 81 13.09 6.88 13.46
N HIS A 82 12.31 5.80 13.63
CA HIS A 82 12.73 4.43 13.29
C HIS A 82 12.04 3.84 12.05
N GLY A 83 10.97 4.45 11.54
CA GLY A 83 10.21 3.93 10.41
C GLY A 83 9.26 4.91 9.72
N ARG A 84 9.26 4.93 8.39
CA ARG A 84 8.32 5.75 7.57
C ARG A 84 6.92 5.12 7.44
N GLY A 85 6.40 4.50 8.51
CA GLY A 85 5.14 3.76 8.49
C GLY A 85 3.94 4.57 8.98
N THR A 86 2.77 4.31 8.40
CA THR A 86 1.49 4.88 8.86
C THR A 86 1.06 4.21 10.16
N ILE A 87 0.59 5.00 11.12
CA ILE A 87 0.04 4.52 12.39
C ILE A 87 -1.49 4.55 12.31
N ILE A 88 -2.13 3.45 12.65
CA ILE A 88 -3.59 3.31 12.70
C ILE A 88 -4.00 2.88 14.11
N PRO A 89 -4.65 3.76 14.88
CA PRO A 89 -5.26 3.35 16.15
C PRO A 89 -6.51 2.52 15.87
N PHE A 90 -6.70 1.43 16.61
CA PHE A 90 -7.90 0.60 16.54
C PHE A 90 -8.17 -0.07 17.89
N SER A 91 -9.38 -0.60 18.08
CA SER A 91 -9.74 -1.39 19.26
C SER A 91 -10.06 -2.83 18.84
N CYS A 92 -9.25 -3.79 19.28
CA CYS A 92 -9.50 -5.20 18.98
C CYS A 92 -10.85 -5.69 19.54
N VAL A 93 -11.21 -5.20 20.73
CA VAL A 93 -12.45 -5.59 21.41
C VAL A 93 -13.66 -5.14 20.60
N LEU A 94 -13.65 -3.87 20.18
CA LEU A 94 -14.72 -3.30 19.35
C LEU A 94 -14.89 -4.07 18.04
N GLU A 95 -13.79 -4.34 17.32
CA GLU A 95 -13.86 -5.05 16.03
C GLU A 95 -14.30 -6.50 16.20
N SER A 96 -13.92 -7.16 17.29
CA SER A 96 -14.36 -8.53 17.58
C SER A 96 -15.86 -8.61 17.85
N GLU A 97 -16.42 -7.63 18.56
CA GLU A 97 -17.87 -7.55 18.79
C GLU A 97 -18.62 -7.26 17.48
N LEU A 98 -18.13 -6.31 16.69
CA LEU A 98 -18.71 -5.97 15.39
C LEU A 98 -18.66 -7.14 14.40
N ALA A 99 -17.63 -7.98 14.46
CA ALA A 99 -17.50 -9.17 13.62
C ALA A 99 -18.54 -10.26 13.94
N GLY A 100 -19.06 -10.30 15.16
CA GLY A 100 -20.11 -11.24 15.58
C GLY A 100 -21.54 -10.78 15.28
N MET A 101 -21.73 -9.51 14.92
CA MET A 101 -23.04 -8.91 14.64
C MET A 101 -23.38 -8.95 13.15
N ASN A 102 -24.68 -8.87 12.81
CA ASN A 102 -25.07 -8.66 11.42
C ASN A 102 -24.81 -7.20 10.99
N ALA A 103 -24.80 -6.92 9.67
CA ALA A 103 -24.46 -5.60 9.15
C ALA A 103 -25.42 -4.49 9.63
N PHE A 104 -26.69 -4.81 9.89
CA PHE A 104 -27.69 -3.86 10.37
C PHE A 104 -27.45 -3.50 11.84
N GLU A 105 -27.23 -4.51 12.68
CA GLU A 105 -26.91 -4.38 14.11
C GLU A 105 -25.59 -3.67 14.32
N ALA A 106 -24.54 -4.05 13.57
CA ALA A 106 -23.25 -3.39 13.60
C ALA A 106 -23.38 -1.89 13.28
N GLY A 107 -24.20 -1.53 12.29
CA GLY A 107 -24.49 -0.15 11.94
C GLY A 107 -25.23 0.61 13.04
N LYS A 108 -26.19 -0.03 13.71
CA LYS A 108 -26.91 0.55 14.85
C LYS A 108 -25.96 0.77 16.05
N TYR A 109 -25.15 -0.24 16.38
CA TYR A 109 -24.16 -0.18 17.45
C TYR A 109 -23.13 0.94 17.25
N CYS A 110 -22.59 1.07 16.03
CA CYS A 110 -21.68 2.15 15.66
C CYS A 110 -22.32 3.54 15.85
N ARG A 111 -23.60 3.70 15.48
CA ARG A 111 -24.34 4.96 15.65
C ARG A 111 -24.58 5.30 17.13
N GLU A 112 -25.00 4.32 17.92
CA GLU A 112 -25.28 4.50 19.35
C GLU A 112 -24.02 4.86 20.15
N LYS A 113 -22.92 4.16 19.89
CA LYS A 113 -21.65 4.42 20.58
C LYS A 113 -20.86 5.61 20.04
N GLN A 114 -21.28 6.15 18.89
CA GLN A 114 -20.56 7.17 18.11
C GLN A 114 -19.15 6.72 17.72
N LEU A 115 -19.04 5.44 17.34
CA LEU A 115 -17.80 4.79 16.95
C LEU A 115 -17.90 4.29 15.52
N GLN A 116 -16.76 4.22 14.83
CA GLN A 116 -16.66 3.62 13.50
C GLN A 116 -15.61 2.52 13.53
N SER A 117 -15.88 1.44 12.78
CA SER A 117 -14.90 0.38 12.55
C SER A 117 -13.68 0.95 11.82
N ALA A 118 -12.50 0.63 12.37
CA ALA A 118 -11.21 0.92 11.78
C ALA A 118 -10.81 -0.12 10.71
N LEU A 119 -11.44 -1.31 10.68
CA LEU A 119 -11.09 -2.37 9.73
C LEU A 119 -11.11 -1.92 8.26
N PRO A 120 -12.13 -1.19 7.76
CA PRO A 120 -12.13 -0.69 6.39
C PRO A 120 -10.95 0.25 6.10
N VAL A 121 -10.53 1.03 7.09
CA VAL A 121 -9.39 1.94 6.98
C VAL A 121 -8.07 1.16 6.96
N ILE A 122 -7.94 0.15 7.83
CA ILE A 122 -6.79 -0.76 7.86
C ILE A 122 -6.61 -1.47 6.53
N ILE A 123 -7.68 -1.98 5.93
CA ILE A 123 -7.63 -2.66 4.62
C ILE A 123 -7.15 -1.69 3.53
N LYS A 124 -7.72 -0.48 3.47
CA LYS A 124 -7.33 0.52 2.46
C LYS A 124 -5.87 0.93 2.59
N ILE A 125 -5.42 1.21 3.81
CA ILE A 125 -4.04 1.63 4.06
C ILE A 125 -3.07 0.47 3.82
N GLY A 126 -3.39 -0.74 4.28
CA GLY A 126 -2.57 -1.94 4.04
C GLY A 126 -2.41 -2.23 2.54
N PHE A 127 -3.49 -2.07 1.77
CA PHE A 127 -3.47 -2.25 0.32
C PHE A 127 -2.60 -1.19 -0.39
N SER A 128 -2.69 0.07 0.04
CA SER A 128 -1.84 1.13 -0.47
C SER A 128 -0.36 0.95 -0.08
N ALA A 129 -0.08 0.47 1.13
CA ALA A 129 1.28 0.27 1.64
C ALA A 129 2.08 -0.77 0.84
N ILE A 130 1.40 -1.79 0.30
CA ILE A 130 2.02 -2.81 -0.57
C ILE A 130 2.12 -2.36 -2.05
N ASN A 131 1.91 -1.08 -2.35
CA ASN A 131 1.91 -0.49 -3.69
C ASN A 131 0.90 -1.16 -4.65
N HIS A 132 -0.22 -1.64 -4.12
CA HIS A 132 -1.33 -2.11 -4.94
C HIS A 132 -2.34 -0.98 -5.16
N MET A 133 -2.93 -0.98 -6.35
CA MET A 133 -4.04 -0.13 -6.75
C MET A 133 -5.14 -0.99 -7.38
N TYR A 134 -6.31 -0.41 -7.56
CA TYR A 134 -7.38 -1.01 -8.34
C TYR A 134 -7.73 -0.10 -9.51
N PHE A 135 -8.16 -0.71 -10.61
CA PHE A 135 -8.90 -0.01 -11.65
C PHE A 135 -10.30 -0.63 -11.74
N SER A 136 -11.29 0.21 -12.03
CA SER A 136 -12.67 -0.23 -12.20
C SER A 136 -13.04 -0.25 -13.67
N THR A 137 -13.62 -1.34 -14.12
CA THR A 137 -14.34 -1.41 -15.39
C THR A 137 -15.82 -1.30 -15.09
N ALA A 138 -16.50 -0.39 -15.78
CA ALA A 138 -17.94 -0.18 -15.64
C ALA A 138 -18.59 -0.36 -17.02
N GLY A 139 -19.42 -1.39 -17.15
CA GLY A 139 -20.37 -1.56 -18.25
C GLY A 139 -21.81 -1.36 -17.75
N SER A 140 -22.79 -1.52 -18.64
CA SER A 140 -24.22 -1.40 -18.29
C SER A 140 -24.63 -2.38 -17.18
N ASP A 141 -24.04 -3.57 -17.16
CA ASP A 141 -24.52 -4.69 -16.34
C ASP A 141 -23.53 -5.06 -15.22
N VAL A 142 -22.26 -4.69 -15.35
CA VAL A 142 -21.19 -5.17 -14.47
C VAL A 142 -20.20 -4.05 -14.16
N VAL A 143 -19.97 -3.85 -12.87
CA VAL A 143 -18.85 -3.07 -12.36
C VAL A 143 -17.88 -4.03 -11.65
N LYS A 144 -16.64 -4.11 -12.13
CA LYS A 144 -15.59 -4.95 -11.54
C LYS A 144 -14.38 -4.11 -11.17
N CYS A 145 -13.85 -4.36 -9.97
CA CYS A 145 -12.58 -3.79 -9.52
C CYS A 145 -11.48 -4.85 -9.62
N GLN A 146 -10.43 -4.54 -10.37
CA GLN A 146 -9.30 -5.44 -10.62
C GLN A 146 -8.03 -4.85 -10.00
N GLN A 147 -7.26 -5.67 -9.30
CA GLN A 147 -6.08 -5.26 -8.56
C GLN A 147 -4.83 -5.30 -9.45
N ILE A 148 -4.01 -4.25 -9.39
CA ILE A 148 -2.74 -4.12 -10.12
C ILE A 148 -1.66 -3.51 -9.22
N ILE A 149 -0.39 -3.80 -9.53
CA ILE A 149 0.77 -3.19 -8.85
C ILE A 149 1.09 -1.86 -9.53
N TYR A 150 1.41 -0.82 -8.73
CA TYR A 150 1.61 0.56 -9.19
C TYR A 150 2.55 0.70 -10.41
N LEU A 151 3.64 -0.06 -10.47
CA LEU A 151 4.61 -0.01 -11.57
C LEU A 151 4.08 -0.57 -12.90
N ALA A 152 3.01 -1.37 -12.89
CA ALA A 152 2.36 -1.89 -14.10
C ALA A 152 1.26 -0.96 -14.64
N ALA A 153 0.88 0.08 -13.87
CA ALA A 153 -0.26 0.92 -14.20
C ALA A 153 -0.04 1.79 -15.45
N SER A 154 1.16 2.31 -15.69
CA SER A 154 1.44 3.20 -16.83
C SER A 154 1.28 2.51 -18.18
N LEU A 155 1.76 1.27 -18.30
CA LEU A 155 1.66 0.47 -19.53
C LEU A 155 0.22 -0.01 -19.78
N ILE A 156 -0.48 -0.46 -18.73
CA ILE A 156 -1.84 -0.99 -18.87
C ILE A 156 -2.85 0.12 -19.14
N LEU A 157 -2.76 1.26 -18.42
CA LEU A 157 -3.68 2.38 -18.62
C LEU A 157 -3.53 2.97 -20.02
N CYS A 158 -2.29 3.12 -20.51
CA CYS A 158 -2.01 3.56 -21.87
C CYS A 158 -2.65 2.62 -22.91
N ALA A 159 -2.49 1.30 -22.76
CA ALA A 159 -3.09 0.31 -23.65
C ALA A 159 -4.63 0.35 -23.66
N THR A 160 -5.26 0.53 -22.49
CA THR A 160 -6.73 0.64 -22.39
C THR A 160 -7.28 1.97 -22.93
N LEU A 161 -6.55 3.07 -22.76
CA LEU A 161 -6.91 4.39 -23.32
C LEU A 161 -6.77 4.41 -24.84
N THR A 162 -5.76 3.73 -25.41
CA THR A 162 -5.67 3.53 -26.86
C THR A 162 -6.78 2.64 -27.40
N ALA A 163 -7.18 1.58 -26.67
CA ALA A 163 -8.29 0.73 -27.09
C ALA A 163 -9.63 1.48 -27.03
N ALA A 164 -9.87 2.29 -26.00
CA ALA A 164 -11.08 3.10 -25.88
C ALA A 164 -11.18 4.20 -26.96
N SER A 165 -10.05 4.82 -27.33
CA SER A 165 -10.03 5.82 -28.41
C SER A 165 -10.17 5.18 -29.80
N LEU A 166 -9.65 3.97 -30.03
CA LEU A 166 -9.92 3.16 -31.24
C LEU A 166 -11.39 2.75 -31.37
N ILE A 167 -12.05 2.41 -30.26
CA ILE A 167 -13.49 2.09 -30.26
C ILE A 167 -14.31 3.34 -30.61
N LEU A 168 -13.97 4.51 -30.05
CA LEU A 168 -14.65 5.77 -30.37
C LEU A 168 -14.44 6.19 -31.85
N TYR A 169 -13.22 6.01 -32.37
CA TYR A 169 -12.92 6.27 -33.78
C TYR A 169 -13.63 5.30 -34.72
N ALA A 170 -13.78 4.03 -34.35
CA ALA A 170 -14.50 3.04 -35.13
C ALA A 170 -16.01 3.34 -35.20
N THR A 171 -16.65 3.78 -34.10
CA THR A 171 -18.06 4.19 -34.12
C THR A 171 -18.30 5.49 -34.90
N LEU A 172 -17.36 6.45 -34.85
CA LEU A 172 -17.41 7.67 -35.68
C LEU A 172 -17.20 7.35 -37.18
N CYS A 173 -16.29 6.45 -37.56
CA CYS A 173 -16.08 6.08 -38.97
C CYS A 173 -17.29 5.36 -39.60
N ILE A 174 -18.00 4.53 -38.82
CA ILE A 174 -19.21 3.83 -39.29
C ILE A 174 -20.37 4.80 -39.50
N THR A 175 -20.49 5.87 -38.69
CA THR A 175 -21.54 6.89 -38.87
C THR A 175 -21.28 7.84 -40.03
N TYR A 176 -20.01 8.16 -40.35
CA TYR A 176 -19.67 9.04 -41.49
C TYR A 176 -19.65 8.34 -42.87
N THR A 177 -19.70 7.01 -42.92
CA THR A 177 -19.75 6.25 -44.20
C THR A 177 -21.19 5.89 -44.62
N LEU A 178 -22.16 6.12 -43.73
CA LEU A 178 -23.60 5.84 -43.95
C LEU A 178 -24.45 7.12 -44.09
N CYS A 179 -23.81 8.27 -44.37
CA CYS A 179 -24.48 9.53 -44.71
C CYS A 179 -23.98 10.07 -46.04
#